data_AF-A0A2E1LLW5-F1
#
_entry.id   AF-A0A2E1LLW5-F1
#
_cell.length_a   1.000
_cell.length_b   1.000
_cell.length_c   1.000
_cell.angle_alpha   90.00
_cell.angle_beta   90.00
_cell.angle_gamma   90.00
#
_symmetry.space_group_name_H-M   'P 1'
#
loop_
_entity.id
_entity.type
_entity.pdbx_description
1 polymer ?
#
loop_
_entity_poly.entity_id
_entity_poly.type
_entity_poly.pdbx_seq_one_letter_code
_entity_poly.pdbx_strand_id
1 'polypeptide(L)' 'MFKKSIILICLLLFPFNTYAGNCLNLIKEIDNLLLETKQLSKDQLSEIKELRAQGEQAHKSGDHKESEEMLKQALDLLDS' A
#
# COMPACT_ATOMS: atom_id res chain seq x y z
N MET A 1 -18.62 39.30 -27.43
CA MET A 1 -18.63 37.82 -27.55
C MET A 1 -17.78 37.09 -26.49
N PHE A 2 -17.33 37.75 -25.40
CA PHE A 2 -16.44 37.12 -24.40
C PHE A 2 -17.14 36.62 -23.11
N LYS A 3 -18.45 36.82 -22.94
CA LYS A 3 -19.15 36.47 -21.69
C LYS A 3 -19.49 34.99 -21.55
N LYS A 4 -19.47 34.20 -22.64
CA LYS A 4 -19.80 32.76 -22.62
C LYS A 4 -18.59 31.85 -22.41
N SER A 5 -17.37 32.35 -22.58
CA SER A 5 -16.15 31.52 -22.51
C SER A 5 -15.56 31.37 -21.10
N ILE A 6 -16.03 32.14 -20.11
CA ILE A 6 -15.50 32.08 -18.74
C ILE A 6 -16.08 30.88 -17.97
N ILE A 7 -17.25 30.36 -18.37
CA ILE A 7 -17.95 29.28 -17.64
C ILE A 7 -17.34 27.89 -17.92
N LEU A 8 -16.52 27.73 -18.96
CA LEU A 8 -15.98 26.41 -19.35
C LEU A 8 -14.71 26.01 -18.57
N ILE A 9 -14.05 26.95 -17.87
CA ILE A 9 -12.75 26.70 -17.20
C ILE A 9 -12.90 26.13 -15.78
N CYS A 10 -14.09 26.20 -15.17
CA CYS A 10 -14.29 25.73 -13.79
C CYS A 10 -14.45 24.20 -13.63
N LEU A 11 -14.56 23.42 -14.71
CA LEU A 11 -14.86 21.99 -14.62
C LEU A 11 -13.63 21.07 -14.49
N LEU A 12 -12.41 21.61 -14.48
CA LEU A 12 -11.15 20.84 -14.49
C LEU A 12 -10.49 20.69 -13.11
N LEU A 13 -11.12 21.17 -12.04
CA LEU A 13 -10.56 21.15 -10.68
C LEU A 13 -11.21 20.06 -9.80
N PHE A 14 -11.51 18.89 -10.36
CA PHE A 14 -11.76 17.73 -9.51
C PHE A 14 -10.40 17.25 -8.97
N PRO A 15 -10.15 17.33 -7.65
CA PRO A 15 -9.01 16.65 -7.08
C PRO A 15 -9.22 15.15 -7.32
N PHE A 16 -8.42 14.57 -8.21
CA PHE A 16 -8.21 13.14 -8.16
C PHE A 16 -7.69 12.86 -6.76
N ASN A 17 -8.44 12.10 -5.97
CA ASN A 17 -7.98 11.66 -4.66
C ASN A 17 -6.69 10.88 -4.91
N THR A 18 -5.55 11.54 -4.72
CA THR A 18 -4.26 10.88 -4.63
C THR A 18 -4.28 10.18 -3.30
N TYR A 19 -4.81 8.95 -3.27
CA TYR A 19 -4.60 8.05 -2.15
C TYR A 19 -3.08 7.90 -2.07
N ALA A 20 -2.47 8.53 -1.07
CA ALA A 20 -1.04 8.44 -0.83
C ALA A 20 -0.77 7.02 -0.33
N GLY A 21 -0.70 6.07 -1.27
CA GLY A 21 -0.63 4.64 -0.97
C GLY A 21 0.60 4.37 -0.12
N ASN A 22 0.36 3.86 1.09
CA ASN A 22 1.44 3.52 2.02
C ASN A 22 2.04 2.14 1.71
N CYS A 23 1.46 1.39 0.75
CA CYS A 23 1.85 0.02 0.40
C CYS A 23 3.36 -0.13 0.17
N LEU A 24 3.96 0.78 -0.61
CA LEU A 24 5.39 0.71 -0.93
C LEU A 24 6.28 0.92 0.29
N ASN A 25 5.84 1.73 1.25
CA ASN A 25 6.56 1.93 2.50
C ASN A 25 6.44 0.69 3.38
N LEU A 26 5.24 0.13 3.51
CA LEU A 26 5.00 -1.09 4.29
C LEU A 26 5.79 -2.29 3.74
N ILE A 27 5.84 -2.47 2.42
CA ILE A 27 6.66 -3.52 1.78
C ILE A 27 8.13 -3.36 2.17
N LYS A 28 8.68 -2.15 2.05
CA LYS A 28 10.08 -1.88 2.42
C LYS A 28 10.35 -2.10 3.89
N GLU A 29 9.41 -1.71 4.76
CA GLU A 29 9.51 -1.89 6.20
C GLU A 29 9.55 -3.37 6.57
N ILE A 30 8.63 -4.18 6.04
CA ILE A 30 8.62 -5.63 6.21
C ILE A 30 9.92 -6.24 5.72
N ASP A 31 10.38 -5.87 4.51
CA ASP A 31 11.62 -6.39 3.94
C ASP A 31 12.83 -6.07 4.83
N ASN A 32 12.89 -4.86 5.39
CA ASN A 32 13.96 -4.46 6.30
C ASN A 32 13.89 -5.27 7.61
N LEU A 33 12.72 -5.39 8.23
CA LEU A 33 12.52 -6.15 9.47
C LEU A 33 12.81 -7.64 9.30
N LEU A 34 12.56 -8.21 8.11
CA LEU A 34 12.93 -9.59 7.79
C LEU A 34 14.44 -9.81 7.65
N LEU A 35 15.21 -8.75 7.36
CA LEU A 35 16.68 -8.79 7.36
C LEU A 35 17.26 -8.68 8.77
N GLU A 36 16.51 -8.09 9.71
CA GLU A 36 16.91 -8.07 11.10
C GLU A 36 16.86 -9.48 11.70
N THR A 37 17.77 -9.77 12.63
CA THR A 37 17.87 -11.09 13.27
C THR A 37 16.80 -11.25 14.36
N LYS A 38 15.52 -11.20 13.97
CA LYS A 38 14.39 -11.49 14.86
C LYS A 38 14.18 -13.00 14.94
N GLN A 39 13.91 -13.50 16.15
CA GLN A 39 13.75 -14.94 16.40
C GLN A 39 12.32 -15.37 16.06
N LEU A 40 12.02 -15.49 14.76
CA LEU A 40 10.72 -15.92 14.24
C LEU A 40 10.64 -17.45 14.15
N SER A 41 9.48 -18.03 14.47
CA SER A 41 9.23 -19.43 14.13
C SER A 41 9.16 -19.60 12.60
N LYS A 42 9.39 -20.84 12.12
CA LYS A 42 9.31 -21.15 10.68
C LYS A 42 7.94 -20.83 10.10
N ASP A 43 6.89 -21.09 10.87
CA ASP A 43 5.51 -20.88 10.44
C ASP A 43 5.19 -19.38 10.35
N GLN A 44 5.57 -18.58 11.37
CA GLN A 44 5.47 -17.12 11.31
C GLN A 44 6.22 -16.53 10.12
N LEU A 45 7.47 -16.97 9.89
CA LEU A 45 8.26 -16.48 8.76
C LEU A 45 7.60 -16.82 7.42
N SER A 46 6.97 -17.98 7.31
CA SER A 46 6.24 -18.38 6.11
C SER A 46 5.02 -17.49 5.89
N GLU A 47 4.23 -17.26 6.93
CA GLU A 47 3.01 -16.44 6.89
C GLU A 47 3.33 -14.97 6.57
N ILE A 48 4.34 -14.38 7.22
CA ILE A 48 4.80 -13.01 6.94
C ILE A 48 5.19 -12.86 5.46
N LYS A 49 5.94 -13.82 4.91
CA LYS A 49 6.36 -13.79 3.50
C LYS A 49 5.19 -13.94 2.53
N GLU A 50 4.22 -14.77 2.87
CA GLU A 50 3.02 -14.95 2.08
C GLU A 50 2.18 -13.67 2.05
N LEU A 51 1.88 -13.07 3.22
CA LEU A 51 1.16 -11.80 3.33
C LEU A 51 1.88 -10.67 2.60
N ARG A 52 3.21 -10.60 2.70
CA ARG A 52 4.04 -9.62 1.96
C ARG A 52 3.92 -9.82 0.44
N ALA A 53 3.91 -11.06 -0.05
CA ALA A 53 3.76 -11.36 -1.47
C ALA A 53 2.34 -11.04 -1.97
N GLN A 54 1.31 -11.42 -1.22
CA GLN A 54 -0.09 -11.10 -1.53
C GLN A 54 -0.32 -9.59 -1.54
N GLY A 55 0.23 -8.86 -0.56
CA GLY A 55 0.18 -7.41 -0.49
C GLY A 55 0.85 -6.74 -1.69
N GLU A 56 2.00 -7.23 -2.15
CA GLU A 56 2.65 -6.71 -3.36
C GLU A 56 1.83 -7.02 -4.62
N GLN A 57 1.22 -8.21 -4.71
CA GLN A 57 0.36 -8.57 -5.83
C GLN A 57 -0.88 -7.67 -5.91
N ALA A 58 -1.56 -7.41 -4.79
CA ALA A 58 -2.68 -6.49 -4.70
C ALA A 58 -2.28 -5.05 -5.08
N HIS A 59 -1.08 -4.60 -4.66
CA HIS A 59 -0.56 -3.30 -5.11
C HIS A 59 -0.40 -3.25 -6.63
N LYS A 60 0.18 -4.30 -7.25
CA LYS A 60 0.39 -4.40 -8.70
C LYS A 60 -0.92 -4.48 -9.49
N SER A 61 -1.99 -5.03 -8.92
CA SER A 61 -3.32 -5.08 -9.53
C SER A 61 -4.12 -3.77 -9.38
N GLY A 62 -3.63 -2.83 -8.57
CA GLY A 62 -4.30 -1.56 -8.25
C GLY A 62 -5.24 -1.64 -7.05
N ASP A 63 -5.36 -2.80 -6.39
CA ASP A 63 -6.11 -2.92 -5.13
C ASP A 63 -5.25 -2.49 -3.94
N HIS A 64 -5.12 -1.17 -3.78
CA HIS A 64 -4.32 -0.57 -2.71
C HIS A 64 -4.88 -0.85 -1.32
N LYS A 65 -6.20 -1.03 -1.19
CA LYS A 65 -6.82 -1.30 0.11
C LYS A 65 -6.46 -2.70 0.57
N GLU A 66 -6.67 -3.71 -0.29
CA GLU A 66 -6.29 -5.09 0.00
C GLU A 66 -4.78 -5.21 0.26
N SER A 67 -3.96 -4.49 -0.53
CA SER A 67 -2.52 -4.42 -0.31
C SER A 67 -2.16 -3.93 1.11
N GLU A 68 -2.73 -2.80 1.54
CA GLU A 68 -2.45 -2.27 2.88
C GLU A 68 -2.94 -3.19 4.00
N GLU A 69 -4.08 -3.87 3.83
CA GLU A 69 -4.62 -4.81 4.81
C GLU A 69 -3.68 -6.02 5.01
N MET A 70 -3.22 -6.64 3.92
CA MET A 70 -2.29 -7.78 3.98
C MET A 70 -0.93 -7.37 4.56
N LEU A 71 -0.41 -6.21 4.15
CA LEU A 71 0.89 -5.74 4.62
C LEU A 71 0.86 -5.34 6.11
N LYS A 72 -0.25 -4.81 6.62
CA LYS A 72 -0.40 -4.54 8.06
C LYS A 72 -0.45 -5.83 8.88
N GLN A 73 -1.16 -6.86 8.39
CA GLN A 73 -1.16 -8.17 9.06
C GLN A 73 0.25 -8.77 9.11
N ALA A 74 1.04 -8.63 8.03
CA ALA A 74 2.43 -9.06 8.03
C ALA A 74 3.29 -8.32 9.08
N LEU A 75 3.08 -7.01 9.25
CA LEU A 75 3.75 -6.21 10.27
C LEU A 75 3.33 -6.60 11.69
N ASP A 76 2.03 -6.83 11.93
CA ASP A 76 1.53 -7.24 13.24
C ASP A 76 2.17 -8.58 13.66
N LEU A 77 2.31 -9.53 12.73
CA LEU A 77 3.02 -10.79 12.97
C LEU A 77 4.52 -10.62 13.18
N LEU A 78 5.13 -9.63 12.53
CA LEU A 78 6.52 -9.28 12.75
C LEU A 78 6.74 -8.68 14.13
N ASP A 79 5.82 -7.84 14.62
CA ASP A 79 5.92 -7.12 15.90
C ASP A 79 5.46 -7.91 17.13
N SER A 80 4.76 -9.03 16.92
CA SER A 80 4.33 -9.98 17.96
C SER A 80 5.50 -10.77 18.56
#